data_AF-A0A068WQ60-F1
#
_entry.id   AF-A0A068WQ60-F1
#
_cell.length_a   1.000
_cell.length_b   1.000
_cell.length_c   1.000
_cell.angle_alpha   90.00
_cell.angle_beta   90.00
_cell.angle_gamma   90.00
#
_symmetry.space_group_name_H-M   'P 1'
#
loop_
_entity.id
_entity.type
_entity.pdbx_description
1 polymer ?
#
loop_
_entity_poly.entity_id
_entity_poly.type
_entity_poly.pdbx_seq_one_letter_code
_entity_poly.pdbx_strand_id
1 'polypeptide(L)'
;MDQKIIYVIIAIISAILFFFAIGFNGWSCGGSIFSDTCLISTVNEVTGALLLTAGLLVLLGGIFLIVLVVKGDTWANIVATVVVIIAALLSLAGVLYYLDQRELWSPFLASVAMSFTMALAAILVADLATGGGRSK
;
A
#
# COMPACT_ATOMS: atom_id res chain seq x y z
N MET A 1 -16.53 13.05 -10.55
CA MET A 1 -15.08 13.23 -10.80
C MET A 1 -14.26 13.05 -9.52
N ASP A 2 -14.87 13.26 -8.35
CA ASP A 2 -14.24 13.27 -7.03
C ASP A 2 -13.61 11.95 -6.62
N GLN A 3 -14.26 10.82 -6.91
CA GLN A 3 -13.77 9.49 -6.49
C GLN A 3 -12.43 9.10 -7.14
N LYS A 4 -12.20 9.49 -8.40
CA LYS A 4 -10.91 9.26 -9.08
C LYS A 4 -9.78 10.09 -8.49
N ILE A 5 -10.08 11.34 -8.09
CA ILE A 5 -9.12 12.22 -7.42
C ILE A 5 -8.74 11.65 -6.06
N ILE A 6 -9.71 11.10 -5.32
CA ILE A 6 -9.44 10.41 -4.05
C ILE A 6 -8.47 9.23 -4.24
N TYR A 7 -8.66 8.41 -5.28
CA TYR A 7 -7.72 7.30 -5.55
C TYR A 7 -6.30 7.78 -5.88
N VAL A 8 -6.16 8.87 -6.61
CA VAL A 8 -4.85 9.49 -6.89
C VAL A 8 -4.19 9.96 -5.59
N ILE A 9 -4.94 10.65 -4.72
CA ILE A 9 -4.43 11.12 -3.43
C ILE A 9 -3.96 9.95 -2.55
N ILE A 10 -4.77 8.88 -2.46
CA ILE A 10 -4.41 7.68 -1.70
C ILE A 10 -3.14 7.03 -2.25
N ALA A 11 -3.00 6.92 -3.58
CA ALA A 11 -1.81 6.35 -4.20
C ALA A 11 -0.53 7.17 -3.89
N ILE A 12 -0.63 8.50 -3.94
CA ILE A 12 0.51 9.39 -3.62
C ILE A 12 0.89 9.26 -2.14
N ILE A 13 -0.10 9.30 -1.23
CA ILE A 13 0.15 9.14 0.21
C ILE A 13 0.79 7.77 0.48
N SER A 14 0.28 6.71 -0.13
CA SER A 14 0.82 5.36 0.01
C SER A 14 2.27 5.28 -0.46
N ALA A 15 2.60 5.86 -1.62
CA ALA A 15 3.97 5.91 -2.11
C ALA A 15 4.91 6.63 -1.13
N ILE A 16 4.50 7.79 -0.60
CA ILE A 16 5.27 8.55 0.40
C ILE A 16 5.50 7.70 1.66
N LEU A 17 4.47 7.01 2.14
CA LEU A 17 4.59 6.12 3.31
C LEU A 17 5.56 4.96 3.06
N PHE A 18 5.57 4.35 1.86
CA PHE A 18 6.56 3.33 1.50
C PHE A 18 7.98 3.88 1.54
N PHE A 19 8.24 5.04 0.92
CA PHE A 19 9.57 5.66 0.97
C PHE A 19 9.98 6.05 2.38
N PHE A 20 9.04 6.55 3.19
CA PHE A 20 9.29 6.87 4.58
C PHE A 20 9.63 5.62 5.41
N ALA A 21 8.88 4.53 5.26
CA ALA A 21 9.12 3.27 5.97
C ALA A 21 10.52 2.70 5.67
N ILE A 22 10.98 2.84 4.43
CA ILE A 22 12.33 2.45 4.00
C ILE A 22 13.40 3.35 4.66
N GLY A 23 13.19 4.66 4.66
CA GLY A 23 14.14 5.65 5.20
C GLY A 23 14.14 5.78 6.72
N PHE A 24 13.11 5.28 7.42
CA PHE A 24 12.95 5.47 8.85
C PHE A 24 13.94 4.61 9.66
N ASN A 25 14.65 5.23 10.60
CA ASN A 25 15.60 4.56 11.50
C ASN A 25 14.88 3.88 12.67
N GLY A 26 13.99 2.92 12.37
CA GLY A 26 13.20 2.19 13.37
C GLY A 26 13.20 0.67 13.18
N TRP A 27 14.00 0.16 12.24
CA TRP A 27 14.10 -1.27 12.01
C TRP A 27 14.88 -1.95 13.14
N SER A 28 14.65 -3.25 13.35
CA SER A 28 15.26 -4.02 14.46
C SER A 28 16.80 -3.97 14.51
N CYS A 29 17.44 -3.53 13.42
CA CYS A 29 18.88 -3.31 13.31
C CYS A 29 19.36 -1.93 13.82
N GLY A 30 18.46 -1.10 14.38
CA GLY A 30 18.79 0.22 14.94
C GLY A 30 19.00 1.34 13.91
N GLY A 31 18.69 1.09 12.63
CA GLY A 31 18.85 2.06 11.54
C GLY A 31 17.83 1.85 10.42
N SER A 32 18.04 2.48 9.27
CA SER A 32 17.25 2.28 8.06
C SER A 32 17.49 0.86 7.51
N ILE A 33 16.50 0.33 6.78
CA ILE A 33 16.58 -1.00 6.15
C ILE A 33 17.76 -1.13 5.18
N PHE A 34 18.26 -0.02 4.63
CA PHE A 34 19.44 0.04 3.76
C PHE A 34 20.74 0.46 4.47
N SER A 35 20.73 0.58 5.80
CA SER A 35 21.96 0.81 6.57
C SER A 35 22.88 -0.42 6.46
N ASP A 36 24.19 -0.21 6.45
CA ASP A 36 25.20 -1.29 6.38
C ASP A 36 24.99 -2.35 7.48
N THR A 37 24.58 -1.91 8.67
CA THR A 37 24.24 -2.79 9.81
C THR A 37 22.99 -3.63 9.58
N CYS A 38 22.07 -3.17 8.74
CA CYS A 38 20.81 -3.85 8.44
C CYS A 38 20.93 -4.79 7.24
N LEU A 39 21.75 -4.42 6.25
CA LEU A 39 22.03 -5.18 5.03
C LEU A 39 22.81 -6.48 5.27
N ILE A 40 23.46 -6.64 6.42
CA ILE A 40 24.14 -7.90 6.80
C ILE A 40 23.16 -9.08 6.84
N SER A 41 21.88 -8.83 7.12
CA SER A 41 20.84 -9.86 7.04
C SER A 41 20.20 -9.85 5.65
N THR A 42 20.33 -10.97 4.94
CA THR A 42 19.67 -11.19 3.64
C THR A 42 18.15 -10.99 3.71
N VAL A 43 17.54 -11.20 4.89
CA VAL A 43 16.11 -10.97 5.12
C VAL A 43 15.75 -9.51 4.99
N ASN A 44 16.56 -8.61 5.55
CA ASN A 44 16.32 -7.16 5.50
C ASN A 44 16.59 -6.62 4.10
N GLU A 45 17.61 -7.12 3.42
CA GLU A 45 17.94 -6.75 2.04
C GLU A 45 16.79 -7.09 1.08
N VAL A 46 16.31 -8.34 1.13
CA VAL A 46 15.20 -8.81 0.28
C VAL A 46 13.90 -8.05 0.60
N THR A 47 13.61 -7.85 1.89
CA THR A 47 12.42 -7.09 2.34
C THR A 47 12.49 -5.63 1.88
N GLY A 48 13.65 -4.98 2.00
CA GLY A 48 13.87 -3.62 1.54
C GLY A 48 13.72 -3.48 0.03
N ALA A 49 14.26 -4.41 -0.75
CA ALA A 49 14.10 -4.44 -2.20
C ALA A 49 12.64 -4.65 -2.63
N LEU A 50 11.91 -5.55 -1.96
CA LEU A 50 10.48 -5.80 -2.20
C LEU A 50 9.63 -4.56 -1.87
N LEU A 51 9.90 -3.89 -0.75
CA LEU A 51 9.19 -2.66 -0.37
C LEU A 51 9.49 -1.50 -1.31
N LEU A 52 10.74 -1.35 -1.75
CA LEU A 52 11.15 -0.31 -2.69
C LEU A 52 10.51 -0.51 -4.06
N THR A 53 10.50 -1.75 -4.56
CA THR A 53 9.81 -2.10 -5.81
C THR A 53 8.31 -1.90 -5.71
N ALA A 54 7.68 -2.29 -4.59
CA ALA A 54 6.26 -2.02 -4.35
C ALA A 54 5.95 -0.52 -4.33
N GLY A 55 6.74 0.29 -3.62
CA GLY A 55 6.59 1.75 -3.60
C GLY A 55 6.71 2.38 -4.99
N LEU A 56 7.67 1.92 -5.80
CA LEU A 56 7.85 2.39 -7.18
C LEU A 56 6.64 2.04 -8.07
N LEU A 57 6.10 0.83 -7.93
CA LEU A 57 4.91 0.39 -8.67
C LEU A 57 3.66 1.16 -8.24
N VAL A 58 3.48 1.46 -6.96
CA VAL A 58 2.38 2.31 -6.48
C VAL A 58 2.49 3.72 -7.06
N LEU A 59 3.70 4.27 -7.14
CA LEU A 59 3.95 5.58 -7.75
C LEU A 59 3.61 5.56 -9.25
N LEU A 60 4.02 4.52 -9.97
CA LEU A 60 3.65 4.31 -11.38
C LEU A 60 2.13 4.17 -11.55
N GLY A 61 1.46 3.41 -10.69
CA GLY A 61 -0.01 3.30 -10.66
C GLY A 61 -0.68 4.65 -10.45
N GLY A 62 -0.16 5.48 -9.53
CA GLY A 62 -0.61 6.85 -9.32
C GLY A 62 -0.45 7.72 -10.57
N ILE A 63 0.68 7.63 -11.28
CA ILE A 63 0.90 8.34 -12.56
C ILE A 63 -0.14 7.93 -13.61
N PHE A 64 -0.41 6.63 -13.76
CA PHE A 64 -1.43 6.15 -14.70
C PHE A 64 -2.84 6.63 -14.33
N LEU A 65 -3.17 6.72 -13.03
CA LEU A 65 -4.43 7.30 -12.57
C LEU A 65 -4.52 8.81 -12.86
N ILE A 66 -3.41 9.55 -12.74
CA ILE A 66 -3.35 10.97 -13.15
C ILE A 66 -3.61 11.10 -14.65
N VAL A 67 -2.96 10.26 -15.48
CA VAL A 67 -3.19 10.23 -16.94
C VAL A 67 -4.65 9.89 -17.25
N LEU A 68 -5.26 8.95 -16.54
CA LEU A 68 -6.68 8.62 -16.66
C LEU A 68 -7.59 9.82 -16.34
N VAL A 69 -7.27 10.60 -15.31
CA VAL A 69 -8.05 11.80 -14.94
C VAL A 69 -7.91 12.90 -16.00
N VAL A 70 -6.72 13.08 -16.57
CA VAL A 70 -6.43 14.14 -17.55
C VAL A 70 -6.92 13.78 -18.96
N LYS A 71 -6.71 12.53 -19.41
CA LYS A 71 -7.03 12.10 -20.78
C LYS A 71 -8.36 11.34 -20.90
N GLY A 72 -8.92 10.82 -19.81
CA GLY A 72 -10.19 10.06 -19.84
C GLY A 72 -10.06 8.65 -20.43
N ASP A 73 -8.85 8.20 -20.72
CA ASP A 73 -8.55 6.97 -21.43
C ASP A 73 -8.80 5.71 -20.59
N THR A 74 -9.80 4.90 -20.97
CA THR A 74 -10.21 3.71 -20.21
C THR A 74 -9.12 2.63 -20.10
N TRP A 75 -8.18 2.56 -21.04
CA TRP A 75 -7.05 1.63 -21.02
C TRP A 75 -6.11 1.89 -19.83
N ALA A 76 -5.92 3.16 -19.46
CA ALA A 76 -5.07 3.56 -18.33
C ALA A 76 -5.62 3.05 -16.99
N ASN A 77 -6.95 2.90 -16.86
CA ASN A 77 -7.57 2.37 -15.65
C ASN A 77 -7.26 0.88 -15.43
N ILE A 78 -7.30 0.09 -16.51
CA ILE A 78 -7.01 -1.34 -16.46
C ILE A 78 -5.54 -1.54 -16.09
N VAL A 79 -4.63 -0.81 -16.76
CA VAL A 79 -3.19 -0.88 -16.49
C VAL A 79 -2.88 -0.45 -15.05
N ALA A 80 -3.43 0.67 -14.58
CA ALA A 80 -3.23 1.13 -13.21
C ALA A 80 -3.70 0.10 -12.19
N THR A 81 -4.87 -0.51 -12.41
CA THR A 81 -5.42 -1.53 -11.52
C THR A 81 -4.50 -2.75 -11.43
N VAL A 82 -4.04 -3.27 -12.57
CA VAL A 82 -3.13 -4.43 -12.60
C VAL A 82 -1.81 -4.11 -11.90
N VAL A 83 -1.23 -2.94 -12.15
CA VAL A 83 0.03 -2.50 -11.53
C VAL A 83 -0.10 -2.39 -10.01
N VAL A 84 -1.20 -1.80 -9.51
CA VAL A 84 -1.44 -1.66 -8.07
C VAL A 84 -1.65 -3.02 -7.40
N ILE A 85 -2.34 -3.96 -8.06
CA ILE A 85 -2.51 -5.34 -7.55
C ILE A 85 -1.15 -6.02 -7.41
N ILE A 86 -0.29 -5.92 -8.43
CA ILE A 86 1.06 -6.51 -8.37
C ILE A 86 1.87 -5.86 -7.24
N ALA A 87 1.81 -4.53 -7.10
CA ALA A 87 2.48 -3.82 -6.02
C ALA A 87 2.01 -4.28 -4.63
N ALA A 88 0.71 -4.49 -4.46
CA ALA A 88 0.13 -4.98 -3.21
C ALA A 88 0.61 -6.41 -2.88
N LEU A 89 0.68 -7.30 -3.87
CA LEU A 89 1.19 -8.66 -3.70
C LEU A 89 2.68 -8.66 -3.32
N LEU A 90 3.50 -7.84 -3.98
CA LEU A 90 4.93 -7.70 -3.65
C LEU A 90 5.13 -7.15 -2.24
N SER A 91 4.37 -6.11 -1.87
CA SER A 91 4.42 -5.55 -0.51
C SER A 91 4.00 -6.59 0.53
N LEU A 92 2.94 -7.36 0.26
CA LEU A 92 2.48 -8.40 1.16
C LEU A 92 3.53 -9.50 1.32
N ALA A 93 4.14 -9.94 0.22
CA ALA A 93 5.19 -10.96 0.22
C ALA A 93 6.43 -10.50 1.02
N GLY A 94 6.87 -9.25 0.84
CA GLY A 94 8.00 -8.70 1.59
C GLY A 94 7.74 -8.65 3.10
N VAL A 95 6.55 -8.22 3.50
CA VAL A 95 6.17 -8.15 4.93
C VAL A 95 6.01 -9.55 5.53
N LEU A 96 5.38 -10.49 4.83
CA LEU A 96 5.25 -11.87 5.29
C LEU A 96 6.60 -12.56 5.44
N TYR A 97 7.52 -12.37 4.48
CA TYR A 97 8.86 -12.93 4.56
C TYR A 97 9.64 -12.39 5.78
N TYR A 98 9.52 -11.10 6.06
CA TYR A 98 10.14 -10.49 7.23
C TYR A 98 9.56 -11.00 8.56
N LEU A 99 8.24 -11.18 8.63
CA LEU A 99 7.54 -11.60 9.85
C LEU A 99 7.66 -13.09 10.13
N ASP A 100 7.72 -13.92 9.09
CA ASP A 100 7.94 -15.36 9.21
C ASP A 100 9.27 -15.64 9.90
N GLN A 101 10.32 -14.93 9.49
CA GLN A 101 11.66 -15.00 10.09
C GLN A 101 11.72 -14.42 11.51
N ARG A 102 10.70 -13.69 11.96
CA ARG A 102 10.62 -13.07 13.29
C ARG A 102 9.53 -13.67 14.19
N GLU A 103 8.78 -14.66 13.71
CA GLU A 103 7.64 -15.30 14.39
C GLU A 103 6.53 -14.32 14.84
N LEU A 104 6.36 -13.19 14.16
CA LEU A 104 5.42 -12.12 14.54
C LEU A 104 4.06 -12.21 13.79
N TRP A 105 3.52 -13.42 13.65
CA TRP A 105 2.30 -13.68 12.87
C TRP A 105 1.03 -13.09 13.50
N SER A 106 0.88 -13.17 14.83
CA SER A 106 -0.33 -12.71 15.53
C SER A 106 -0.58 -11.19 15.46
N PRO A 107 0.39 -10.29 15.72
CA PRO A 107 0.15 -8.85 15.60
C PRO A 107 -0.09 -8.42 14.16
N PHE A 108 0.51 -9.10 13.18
CA PHE A 108 0.30 -8.77 11.77
C PHE A 108 -1.10 -9.12 11.29
N LEU A 109 -1.57 -10.33 11.58
CA LEU A 109 -2.92 -10.75 11.18
C LEU A 109 -3.99 -9.85 11.82
N ALA A 110 -3.76 -9.38 13.05
CA ALA A 110 -4.60 -8.39 13.70
C ALA A 110 -4.62 -7.03 12.95
N SER A 111 -3.48 -6.53 12.49
CA SER A 111 -3.41 -5.27 11.72
C SER A 111 -4.14 -5.35 10.37
N VAL A 112 -4.07 -6.49 9.70
CA VAL A 112 -4.77 -6.74 8.44
C VAL A 112 -6.29 -6.75 8.68
N ALA A 113 -6.74 -7.49 9.71
CA ALA A 113 -8.14 -7.51 10.12
C ALA A 113 -8.66 -6.12 10.50
N MET A 114 -7.85 -5.32 11.20
CA MET A 114 -8.19 -3.94 11.56
C MET A 114 -8.39 -3.06 10.32
N SER A 115 -7.56 -3.23 9.29
CA SER A 115 -7.67 -2.47 8.03
C SER A 115 -8.97 -2.79 7.29
N PHE A 116 -9.35 -4.07 7.18
CA PHE A 116 -10.63 -4.47 6.62
C PHE A 116 -11.81 -3.95 7.44
N THR A 117 -11.71 -4.03 8.76
CA THR A 117 -12.76 -3.54 9.68
C THR A 117 -12.96 -2.03 9.53
N MET A 118 -11.87 -1.27 9.41
CA MET A 118 -11.94 0.18 9.16
C MET A 118 -12.53 0.52 7.79
N ALA A 119 -12.16 -0.21 6.74
CA ALA A 119 -12.75 -0.01 5.41
C ALA A 119 -14.26 -0.29 5.42
N LEU A 120 -14.69 -1.39 6.06
CA LEU A 120 -16.10 -1.71 6.23
C LEU A 120 -16.84 -0.63 7.03
N ALA A 121 -16.25 -0.14 8.12
CA ALA A 121 -16.83 0.93 8.92
C ALA A 121 -17.02 2.22 8.09
N ALA A 122 -16.03 2.60 7.28
CA ALA A 122 -16.13 3.77 6.41
C ALA A 122 -17.26 3.63 5.38
N ILE A 123 -17.40 2.45 4.76
CA ILE A 123 -18.48 2.15 3.82
C ILE A 123 -19.85 2.23 4.52
N LEU A 124 -20.00 1.62 5.70
CA LEU A 124 -21.25 1.66 6.47
C LEU A 124 -21.64 3.08 6.88
N VAL A 125 -20.68 3.91 7.28
CA VAL A 125 -20.91 5.32 7.60
C VAL A 125 -21.32 6.10 6.34
N ALA A 126 -20.68 5.85 5.20
CA ALA A 126 -21.05 6.48 3.94
C ALA A 126 -22.46 6.08 3.49
N ASP A 127 -22.84 4.81 3.63
CA ASP A 127 -24.19 4.30 3.35
C ASP A 127 -25.24 4.93 4.28
N LEU A 128 -24.94 5.08 5.57
CA LEU A 128 -25.82 5.78 6.51
C LEU A 128 -25.97 7.27 6.16
N ALA A 129 -24.87 7.95 5.80
CA ALA A 129 -24.86 9.36 5.47
C ALA A 129 -25.53 9.68 4.12
N THR A 130 -25.43 8.77 3.15
CA THR A 130 -26.14 8.88 1.86
C THR A 130 -27.61 8.44 1.95
N GLY A 131 -28.04 8.02 3.15
CA GLY A 131 -29.40 7.59 3.45
C GLY A 131 -29.64 6.22 2.86
N GLY A 132 -29.40 5.18 3.65
CA GLY A 132 -29.73 3.79 3.32
C GLY A 132 -31.09 3.71 2.61
N GLY A 133 -31.05 3.53 1.29
CA GLY A 133 -32.21 3.45 0.42
C GLY A 133 -33.09 4.70 0.39
N ARG A 134 -33.05 5.41 -0.75
CA ARG A 134 -34.30 5.71 -1.45
C ARG A 134 -35.03 4.38 -1.69
N SER A 135 -35.75 3.90 -0.68
CA SER A 135 -36.80 2.92 -0.85
C SER A 135 -37.98 3.65 -1.49
N LYS A 136 -38.06 3.56 -2.81
CA LYS A 136 -39.29 3.68 -3.58
C LYS A 136 -39.24 2.66 -4.70
#